data_AF-A0A368K0W0-F1
#
_entry.id   AF-A0A368K0W0-F1
#
_cell.length_a   1.000
_cell.length_b   1.000
_cell.length_c   1.000
_cell.angle_alpha   90.00
_cell.angle_beta   90.00
_cell.angle_gamma   90.00
#
_symmetry.space_group_name_H-M   'P 1'
#
loop_
_entity.id
_entity.type
_entity.pdbx_description
1 polymer ?
#
loop_
_entity_poly.entity_id
_entity_poly.type
_entity_poly.pdbx_seq_one_letter_code
_entity_poly.pdbx_strand_id
1 'polypeptide(L)'
;MTLGTTYTEQTQWNTSSPDTHPVQAVAGMTYDLPDYKAQAAGVVFASPVGKGCEGGFVRVAPFQKTCQEVVQTLPKGSVLADNLSNTMLFNLANDGGQALLVPTGNSCVVVSVARMAG
;
A
#
# COMPACT_ATOMS: atom_id res chain seq x y z
N MET A 1 5.01 7.27 -3.40
CA MET A 1 5.34 5.87 -3.04
C MET A 1 5.40 4.92 -4.25
N THR A 2 4.78 5.25 -5.39
CA THR A 2 4.89 4.50 -6.67
C THR A 2 5.78 5.21 -7.70
N LEU A 3 6.58 6.19 -7.26
CA LEU A 3 7.42 6.97 -8.17
C LEU A 3 8.51 6.07 -8.75
N GLY A 4 8.63 6.01 -10.08
CA GLY A 4 9.61 5.17 -10.76
C GLY A 4 9.23 3.69 -10.89
N THR A 5 7.95 3.34 -10.68
CA THR A 5 7.45 1.99 -10.99
C THR A 5 6.82 1.93 -12.37
N THR A 6 7.09 0.84 -13.09
CA THR A 6 6.22 0.39 -14.18
C THR A 6 5.12 -0.48 -13.57
N TYR A 7 3.88 -0.36 -14.04
CA TYR A 7 2.77 -1.15 -13.54
C TYR A 7 1.84 -1.64 -14.65
N THR A 8 1.05 -2.66 -14.32
CA THR A 8 -0.08 -3.13 -15.11
C THR A 8 -1.20 -3.51 -14.17
N GLU A 9 -2.42 -3.12 -14.51
CA GLU A 9 -3.59 -3.27 -13.67
C GLU A 9 -4.75 -3.98 -14.36
N GLN A 10 -5.60 -4.60 -13.55
CA GLN A 10 -6.89 -5.12 -13.95
C GLN A 10 -7.95 -4.51 -13.03
N THR A 11 -8.97 -3.91 -13.65
CA THR A 11 -10.07 -3.26 -12.92
C THR A 11 -11.37 -4.01 -13.15
N GLN A 12 -12.15 -4.18 -12.09
CA GLN A 12 -13.47 -4.78 -12.10
C GLN A 12 -14.48 -3.81 -11.49
N TRP A 13 -15.64 -3.70 -12.12
CA TRP A 13 -16.77 -2.90 -11.67
C TRP A 13 -18.08 -3.48 -12.17
N ASN A 14 -19.19 -3.10 -11.53
CA ASN A 14 -20.51 -3.43 -12.00
C ASN A 14 -20.86 -2.55 -13.22
N THR A 15 -21.00 -3.14 -14.41
CA THR A 15 -21.29 -2.39 -15.63
C THR A 15 -22.76 -1.95 -15.74
N SER A 16 -23.67 -2.63 -15.04
CA SER A 16 -25.11 -2.31 -15.04
C SER A 16 -25.50 -1.24 -14.02
N SER A 17 -24.70 -1.08 -12.97
CA SER A 17 -24.99 -0.20 -11.83
C SER A 17 -23.69 0.30 -11.16
N PRO A 18 -22.83 1.02 -11.90
CA PRO A 18 -21.51 1.46 -11.44
C PRO A 18 -21.57 2.53 -10.34
N ASP A 19 -22.70 3.22 -10.20
CA ASP A 19 -22.95 4.31 -9.25
C ASP A 19 -23.43 3.82 -7.87
N THR A 20 -23.69 2.53 -7.73
CA THR A 20 -24.19 1.91 -6.47
C THR A 20 -23.33 0.75 -5.99
N HIS A 21 -22.25 0.42 -6.70
CA HIS A 21 -21.38 -0.71 -6.41
C HIS A 21 -19.91 -0.29 -6.37
N PRO A 22 -19.07 -1.04 -5.66
CA PRO A 22 -17.65 -0.76 -5.63
C PRO A 22 -16.96 -0.99 -6.97
N VAL A 23 -15.85 -0.28 -7.15
CA VAL A 23 -14.82 -0.55 -8.14
C VAL A 23 -13.58 -1.09 -7.42
N GLN A 24 -12.96 -2.12 -8.00
CA GLN A 24 -11.71 -2.70 -7.51
C GLN A 24 -10.70 -2.73 -8.64
N ALA A 25 -9.49 -2.25 -8.39
CA ALA A 25 -8.35 -2.44 -9.26
C ALA A 25 -7.26 -3.23 -8.53
N VAL A 26 -6.64 -4.18 -9.23
CA VAL A 26 -5.44 -4.89 -8.77
C VAL A 26 -4.30 -4.56 -9.72
N ALA A 27 -3.12 -4.26 -9.20
CA ALA A 27 -1.95 -3.85 -9.97
C ALA A 27 -0.73 -4.70 -9.62
N GLY A 28 -0.04 -5.18 -10.64
CA GLY A 28 1.35 -5.63 -10.53
C GLY A 28 2.28 -4.45 -10.77
N MET A 29 3.36 -4.35 -10.00
CA MET A 29 4.33 -3.25 -10.06
C MET A 29 5.75 -3.80 -10.10
N THR A 30 6.58 -3.22 -10.96
CA THR A 30 8.03 -3.43 -10.98
C THR A 30 8.73 -2.14 -10.59
N TYR A 31 9.58 -2.20 -9.57
CA TYR A 31 10.55 -1.16 -9.25
C TYR A 31 11.87 -1.51 -9.94
N ASP A 32 12.39 -0.55 -10.72
CA ASP A 32 13.71 -0.64 -11.33
C ASP A 32 14.54 0.59 -10.96
N LEU A 33 14.80 0.74 -9.65
CA LEU A 33 15.62 1.81 -9.10
C LEU A 33 17.05 1.29 -8.84
N PRO A 34 18.09 2.14 -8.89
CA PRO A 34 19.48 1.72 -8.67
C PRO A 34 19.67 0.90 -7.38
N ASP A 35 19.01 1.33 -6.29
CA ASP A 35 19.13 0.72 -4.96
C ASP A 35 17.96 -0.20 -4.60
N TYR A 36 16.98 -0.37 -5.51
CA TYR A 36 15.76 -1.14 -5.24
C TYR A 36 15.16 -1.72 -6.53
N LYS A 37 15.40 -3.01 -6.74
CA LYS A 37 14.82 -3.82 -7.81
C LYS A 37 13.90 -4.85 -7.19
N ALA A 38 12.59 -4.70 -7.36
CA ALA A 38 11.61 -5.56 -6.71
C ALA A 38 10.28 -5.60 -7.46
N GLN A 39 9.55 -6.69 -7.26
CA GLN A 39 8.15 -6.81 -7.64
C GLN A 39 7.28 -6.42 -6.44
N ALA A 40 6.17 -5.73 -6.71
CA ALA A 40 5.20 -5.33 -5.71
C ALA A 40 3.79 -5.50 -6.28
N ALA A 41 2.80 -5.44 -5.40
CA ALA A 41 1.39 -5.51 -5.78
C ALA A 41 0.60 -4.40 -5.08
N GLY A 42 -0.50 -3.99 -5.73
CA GLY A 42 -1.41 -2.98 -5.22
C GLY A 42 -2.84 -3.43 -5.40
N VAL A 43 -3.70 -3.05 -4.46
CA VAL A 43 -5.14 -3.13 -4.58
C VAL A 43 -5.69 -1.75 -4.28
N VAL A 44 -6.55 -1.25 -5.17
CA VAL A 44 -7.33 -0.03 -4.93
C VAL A 44 -8.79 -0.43 -4.89
N PHE A 45 -9.51 0.05 -3.88
CA PHE A 45 -10.93 -0.18 -3.74
C PHE A 45 -11.62 1.16 -3.48
N ALA A 46 -12.71 1.43 -4.18
CA ALA A 46 -13.54 2.60 -3.94
C ALA A 46 -15.01 2.23 -4.06
N SER A 47 -15.85 2.88 -3.26
CA SER A 47 -17.31 2.71 -3.24
C SER A 47 -18.00 4.06 -3.28
N PRO A 48 -19.14 4.17 -3.97
CA PRO A 48 -19.99 5.37 -3.92
C PRO A 48 -20.47 5.64 -2.48
N VAL A 49 -20.35 6.89 -2.03
CA VAL A 49 -20.87 7.39 -0.76
C VAL A 49 -21.57 8.73 -1.03
N GLY A 50 -22.90 8.72 -1.04
CA GLY A 50 -23.70 9.90 -1.39
C GLY A 50 -23.41 10.38 -2.81
N LYS A 51 -22.83 11.58 -2.94
CA LYS A 51 -22.41 12.16 -4.24
C LYS A 51 -20.93 11.98 -4.54
N GLY A 52 -20.17 11.34 -3.66
CA GLY A 52 -18.73 11.13 -3.78
C GLY A 52 -18.37 9.65 -3.81
N CYS A 53 -17.07 9.38 -3.73
CA CYS A 53 -16.53 8.04 -3.54
C CYS A 53 -15.56 8.07 -2.35
N GLU A 54 -15.66 7.04 -1.52
CA GLU A 54 -14.66 6.76 -0.50
C GLU A 54 -14.01 5.43 -0.79
N GLY A 55 -12.80 5.23 -0.29
CA GLY A 55 -12.05 4.03 -0.58
C GLY A 55 -10.72 3.98 0.12
N GLY A 56 -9.85 3.16 -0.42
CA GLY A 56 -8.49 3.05 0.04
C GLY A 56 -7.65 2.25 -0.93
N PHE A 57 -6.37 2.19 -0.62
CA PHE A 57 -5.46 1.28 -1.30
C PHE A 57 -4.64 0.49 -0.30
N VAL A 58 -4.23 -0.70 -0.74
CA VAL A 58 -3.26 -1.55 -0.09
C VAL A 58 -2.11 -1.75 -1.05
N ARG A 59 -0.88 -1.52 -0.62
CA ARG A 59 0.33 -1.78 -1.39
C ARG A 59 1.21 -2.77 -0.64
N VAL A 60 1.58 -3.85 -1.30
CA VAL A 60 2.45 -4.89 -0.76
C VAL A 60 3.81 -4.81 -1.47
N ALA A 61 4.86 -4.48 -0.74
CA ALA A 61 6.21 -4.30 -1.26
C ALA A 61 7.21 -5.14 -0.44
N PRO A 62 7.80 -6.20 -1.02
CA PRO A 62 8.88 -6.97 -0.41
C PRO A 62 10.22 -6.21 -0.46
N PHE A 63 10.97 -6.26 0.64
CA PHE A 63 12.32 -5.72 0.77
C PHE A 63 13.28 -6.83 1.16
N GLN A 64 14.43 -6.89 0.49
CA GLN A 64 15.54 -7.79 0.82
C GLN A 64 16.36 -7.24 2.01
N LYS A 65 15.65 -6.85 3.08
CA LYS A 65 16.17 -6.28 4.33
C LYS A 65 15.29 -6.72 5.49
N THR A 66 15.82 -6.77 6.70
CA THR A 66 15.01 -7.01 7.90
C THR A 66 14.01 -5.87 8.12
N CYS A 67 12.91 -6.14 8.82
CA CYS A 67 11.94 -5.08 9.10
C CYS A 67 12.53 -3.94 9.92
N GLN A 68 13.48 -4.21 10.82
CA GLN A 68 14.21 -3.19 11.58
C GLN A 68 15.02 -2.26 10.66
N GLU A 69 15.65 -2.78 9.61
CA GLU A 69 16.36 -1.96 8.62
C GLU A 69 15.38 -1.16 7.75
N VAL A 70 14.23 -1.75 7.40
CA VAL A 70 13.19 -1.07 6.62
C VAL A 70 12.61 0.13 7.35
N VAL A 71 12.51 0.10 8.69
CA VAL A 71 12.07 1.27 9.49
C VAL A 71 12.87 2.53 9.16
N GLN A 72 14.17 2.40 8.89
CA GLN A 72 15.05 3.54 8.56
C GLN A 72 14.78 4.14 7.17
N THR A 73 14.01 3.43 6.35
CA THR A 73 13.62 3.88 4.99
C THR A 73 12.24 4.51 4.95
N LEU A 74 11.48 4.46 6.05
CA LEU A 74 10.17 5.09 6.14
C LEU A 74 10.28 6.62 6.00
N PRO A 75 9.24 7.29 5.48
CA PRO A 75 9.19 8.76 5.44
C PRO A 75 9.56 9.39 6.78
N LYS A 76 10.40 10.43 6.75
CA LYS A 76 10.81 11.15 7.97
C LYS A 76 9.58 11.66 8.73
N GLY A 77 9.52 11.38 10.03
CA GLY A 77 8.37 11.71 10.89
C GLY A 77 7.35 10.58 11.04
N SER A 78 7.55 9.43 10.39
CA SER A 78 6.73 8.24 10.65
C SER A 78 6.95 7.75 12.08
N VAL A 79 5.88 7.35 12.77
CA VAL A 79 5.90 6.95 14.18
C VAL A 79 5.38 5.53 14.35
N LEU A 80 6.01 4.76 15.24
CA LEU A 80 5.49 3.45 15.62
C LEU A 80 4.14 3.66 16.32
N ALA A 81 3.09 3.06 15.77
CA ALA A 81 1.73 3.16 16.27
C ALA A 81 1.38 1.98 17.17
N ASP A 82 1.75 0.76 16.76
CA ASP A 82 1.43 -0.47 17.51
C ASP A 82 2.35 -1.65 17.10
N ASN A 83 2.24 -2.75 17.83
CA ASN A 83 2.82 -4.04 17.50
C ASN A 83 1.72 -5.12 17.46
N LEU A 84 1.26 -5.42 16.25
CA LEU A 84 0.16 -6.34 15.98
C LEU A 84 0.71 -7.77 15.81
N SER A 85 0.77 -8.54 16.90
CA SER A 85 1.28 -9.92 16.88
C SER A 85 2.68 -10.05 16.28
N ASN A 86 3.63 -9.25 16.78
CA ASN A 86 5.02 -9.13 16.28
C ASN A 86 5.15 -8.48 14.89
N THR A 87 4.10 -7.82 14.43
CA THR A 87 4.10 -7.05 13.19
C THR A 87 4.04 -5.57 13.54
N MET A 88 5.13 -4.84 13.27
CA MET A 88 5.20 -3.41 13.61
C MET A 88 4.28 -2.61 12.69
N LEU A 89 3.41 -1.80 13.29
CA LEU A 89 2.53 -0.86 12.59
C LEU A 89 3.07 0.56 12.79
N PHE A 90 3.30 1.28 11.69
CA PHE A 90 3.70 2.68 11.70
C PHE A 90 2.59 3.55 11.11
N ASN A 91 2.34 4.71 11.73
CA ASN A 91 1.65 5.82 11.07
C ASN A 91 2.69 6.59 10.26
N LEU A 92 2.44 6.71 8.95
CA LEU A 92 3.35 7.40 8.04
C LEU A 92 3.14 8.92 8.13
N ALA A 93 4.24 9.66 7.99
CA ALA A 93 4.19 11.13 7.99
C ALA A 93 3.32 11.70 6.85
N ASN A 94 2.92 12.97 7.00
CA ASN A 94 2.16 13.74 6.00
C ASN A 94 0.86 13.07 5.55
N ASP A 95 0.12 12.49 6.49
CA ASP A 95 -1.12 11.73 6.22
C ASP A 95 -0.93 10.61 5.19
N GLY A 96 0.29 10.05 5.12
CA GLY A 96 0.66 9.00 4.16
C GLY A 96 0.02 7.64 4.42
N GLY A 97 -0.89 7.55 5.38
CA GLY A 97 -1.54 6.32 5.82
C GLY A 97 -0.71 5.54 6.85
N GLN A 98 -0.76 4.22 6.76
CA GLN A 98 -0.09 3.31 7.69
C GLN A 98 0.80 2.34 6.93
N ALA A 99 1.85 1.85 7.58
CA ALA A 99 2.71 0.79 7.08
C ALA A 99 2.83 -0.32 8.12
N LEU A 100 2.40 -1.52 7.72
CA LEU A 100 2.57 -2.74 8.48
C LEU A 100 3.80 -3.48 7.96
N LEU A 101 4.76 -3.75 8.84
CA LEU A 101 6.03 -4.39 8.51
C LEU A 101 5.98 -5.86 8.92
N VAL A 102 5.77 -6.74 7.94
CA VAL A 102 5.60 -8.19 8.11
C VAL A 102 6.96 -8.89 7.93
N PRO A 103 7.54 -9.48 8.99
CA PRO A 103 8.81 -10.18 8.87
C PRO A 103 8.63 -11.51 8.10
N THR A 104 9.52 -11.76 7.15
CA THR A 104 9.56 -12.98 6.33
C THR A 104 10.99 -13.52 6.31
N GLY A 105 11.38 -14.25 7.36
CA GLY A 105 12.78 -14.66 7.57
C GLY A 105 13.68 -13.43 7.74
N ASN A 106 14.70 -13.29 6.90
CA ASN A 106 15.60 -12.12 6.88
C ASN A 106 15.14 -11.01 5.93
N SER A 107 13.91 -11.10 5.40
CA SER A 107 13.29 -10.09 4.55
C SER A 107 12.08 -9.47 5.23
N CYS A 108 11.57 -8.39 4.67
CA CYS A 108 10.40 -7.69 5.20
C CYS A 108 9.42 -7.40 4.08
N VAL A 109 8.15 -7.72 4.29
CA VAL A 109 7.07 -7.27 3.43
C VAL A 109 6.41 -6.07 4.07
N VAL A 110 6.44 -4.93 3.38
CA VAL A 110 5.74 -3.73 3.82
C VAL A 110 4.36 -3.70 3.18
N VAL A 111 3.32 -3.74 4.01
CA VAL A 111 1.94 -3.52 3.61
C VAL A 111 1.56 -2.09 3.96
N SER A 112 1.52 -1.21 2.97
CA SER A 112 1.07 0.17 3.12
C SER A 112 -0.44 0.25 2.90
N VAL A 113 -1.16 0.92 3.79
CA VAL A 113 -2.61 1.14 3.69
C VAL A 113 -2.89 2.62 3.80
N ALA A 114 -3.63 3.19 2.86
CA ALA A 114 -4.15 4.54 3.02
C ALA A 114 -5.64 4.59 2.66
N ARG A 115 -6.34 5.49 3.33
CA ARG A 115 -7.73 5.80 3.05
C ARG A 115 -7.79 6.96 2.05
N MET A 116 -8.75 6.90 1.15
CA MET A 116 -9.07 7.97 0.22
C MET A 116 -10.51 8.38 0.54
N ALA A 117 -10.69 9.56 1.10
CA ALA A 117 -12.00 10.20 1.21
C ALA A 117 -11.97 11.43 0.32
N GLY A 118 -12.94 11.53 -0.60
CA GLY A 118 -13.13 12.69 -1.48
C GLY A 118 -13.99 13.76 -0.84
#